data_AF-A0A0P6JY53-F1
#
_entry.id   AF-A0A0P6JY53-F1
#
_cell.length_a   1.000
_cell.length_b   1.000
_cell.length_c   1.000
_cell.angle_alpha   90.00
_cell.angle_beta   90.00
_cell.angle_gamma   90.00
#
_symmetry.space_group_name_H-M   'P 1'
#
loop_
_entity.id
_entity.type
_entity.pdbx_description
1 polymer ?
#
loop_
_entity_poly.entity_id
_entity_poly.type
_entity_poly.pdbx_seq_one_letter_code
_entity_poly.pdbx_strand_id
1 'polypeptide(L)'
;MATLGTLLSSVRRLHCSASARAGSRWRLQQGLAASVSGYGPLTDLPDWSFADGRPAPPMKGQLRRKAQREKLARRVVLLSQEMDAGLQAWQLRQQEKLQEEERKQKNALKPKGTLLRSPLPSQ
;
A
#
# COMPACT_ATOMS: atom_id res chain seq x y z
N MET A 1 64.82 -13.40 -27.80
CA MET A 1 64.36 -14.27 -26.70
C MET A 1 63.41 -13.47 -25.82
N ALA A 2 62.11 -13.49 -26.11
CA ALA A 2 61.11 -12.75 -25.33
C ALA A 2 60.47 -13.69 -24.31
N THR A 3 60.74 -13.47 -23.02
CA THR A 3 60.12 -14.22 -21.92
C THR A 3 58.72 -13.67 -21.67
N LEU A 4 57.69 -14.37 -22.12
CA LEU A 4 56.29 -14.14 -21.75
C LEU A 4 56.11 -14.46 -20.26
N GLY A 5 56.23 -13.42 -19.42
CA GLY A 5 55.89 -13.50 -18.01
C GLY A 5 54.40 -13.76 -17.85
N THR A 6 54.04 -14.97 -17.46
CA THR A 6 52.66 -15.37 -17.17
C THR A 6 52.24 -14.69 -15.85
N LEU A 7 51.41 -13.65 -15.95
CA LEU A 7 50.75 -13.03 -14.79
C LEU A 7 49.71 -14.01 -14.25
N LEU A 8 50.10 -14.83 -13.27
CA LEU A 8 49.14 -15.57 -12.44
C LEU A 8 48.33 -14.55 -11.64
N SER A 9 47.13 -14.25 -12.13
CA SER A 9 46.12 -13.51 -11.39
C SER A 9 45.65 -14.38 -10.21
N SER A 10 46.23 -14.14 -9.03
CA SER A 10 45.72 -14.66 -7.77
C SER A 10 44.31 -14.10 -7.56
N VAL A 11 43.29 -14.90 -7.86
CA VAL A 11 41.90 -14.57 -7.53
C VAL A 11 41.77 -14.67 -6.01
N ARG A 12 41.91 -13.53 -5.32
CA ARG A 12 41.46 -13.39 -3.94
C ARG A 12 40.00 -13.83 -3.90
N ARG A 13 39.72 -14.96 -3.25
CA ARG A 13 38.36 -15.44 -2.95
C ARG A 13 37.65 -14.37 -2.11
N LEU A 14 36.97 -13.44 -2.77
CA LEU A 14 36.02 -12.56 -2.11
C LEU A 14 34.87 -13.44 -1.63
N HIS A 15 34.63 -13.42 -0.32
CA HIS A 15 33.58 -14.21 0.31
C HIS A 15 32.21 -13.63 -0.10
N CYS A 16 31.52 -14.27 -1.06
CA CYS A 16 30.19 -13.86 -1.54
C CYS A 16 29.04 -14.32 -0.64
N SER A 17 29.29 -14.67 0.63
CA SER A 17 28.19 -14.99 1.55
C SER A 17 27.34 -13.74 1.76
N ALA A 18 26.03 -13.84 1.54
CA ALA A 18 25.10 -12.82 1.99
C ALA A 18 25.40 -12.51 3.46
N SER A 19 25.61 -11.23 3.80
CA SER A 19 25.83 -10.81 5.18
C SER A 19 24.68 -11.36 6.01
N ALA A 20 24.93 -12.40 6.81
CA ALA A 20 23.93 -12.95 7.69
C ALA A 20 23.48 -11.80 8.58
N ARG A 21 22.22 -11.35 8.44
CA ARG A 21 21.65 -10.32 9.29
C ARG A 21 21.40 -10.93 10.66
N ALA A 22 22.48 -11.15 11.41
CA ALA A 22 22.46 -11.69 12.75
C ALA A 22 21.51 -10.83 13.60
N GLY A 23 20.59 -11.50 14.31
CA GLY A 23 19.59 -10.84 15.16
C GLY A 23 18.48 -10.09 14.43
N SER A 24 18.35 -10.18 13.09
CA SER A 24 17.24 -9.53 12.36
C SER A 24 15.86 -10.07 12.79
N ARG A 25 15.76 -11.39 13.00
CA ARG A 25 14.52 -12.03 13.48
C ARG A 25 14.11 -11.50 14.86
N TRP A 26 15.05 -11.40 15.79
CA TRP A 26 14.79 -10.84 17.12
C TRP A 26 14.37 -9.37 17.02
N ARG A 27 15.05 -8.55 16.20
CA ARG A 27 14.68 -7.14 15.98
C ARG A 27 13.25 -7.01 15.46
N LEU A 28 12.87 -7.82 14.47
CA LEU A 28 11.50 -7.84 13.94
C LEU A 28 10.48 -8.24 15.00
N GLN A 29 10.80 -9.23 15.85
CA GLN A 29 9.95 -9.60 16.99
C GLN A 29 9.77 -8.46 17.99
N GLN A 30 10.75 -7.57 18.12
CA GLN A 30 10.68 -6.36 18.94
C GLN A 30 10.07 -5.15 18.20
N GLY A 31 9.57 -5.32 16.98
CA GLY A 31 9.03 -4.21 16.18
C GLY A 31 10.07 -3.22 15.65
N LEU A 32 11.35 -3.60 15.63
CA LEU A 32 12.45 -2.80 15.09
C LEU A 32 12.71 -3.12 13.61
N ALA A 33 13.44 -2.23 12.94
CA ALA A 33 13.91 -2.49 11.59
C ALA A 33 14.81 -3.74 11.53
N ALA A 34 14.61 -4.61 10.53
CA ALA A 34 15.44 -5.81 10.34
C ALA A 34 16.94 -5.48 10.18
N SER A 35 17.24 -4.35 9.55
CA SER A 35 18.58 -3.78 9.42
C SER A 35 18.74 -2.57 10.34
N VAL A 36 19.88 -2.48 11.01
CA VAL A 36 20.24 -1.39 11.93
C VAL A 36 20.28 -0.01 11.23
N SER A 37 20.63 0.02 9.95
CA SER A 37 20.67 1.24 9.11
C SER A 37 19.34 1.63 8.47
N GLY A 38 18.23 0.95 8.82
CA GLY A 38 16.93 1.15 8.18
C GLY A 38 16.23 2.43 8.62
N TYR A 39 15.44 2.31 9.69
CA TYR A 39 14.83 3.44 10.39
C TYR A 39 15.12 3.28 11.88
N GLY A 40 15.13 4.39 12.61
CA GLY A 40 15.43 4.39 14.04
C GLY A 40 16.42 5.47 14.44
N PRO A 41 16.67 5.63 15.74
CA PRO A 41 17.42 6.76 16.29
C PRO A 41 18.84 6.84 15.71
N LEU A 42 19.50 5.70 15.46
CA LEU A 42 20.84 5.68 14.90
C LEU A 42 20.95 6.28 13.50
N THR A 43 19.86 6.30 12.72
CA THR A 43 19.88 6.77 11.31
C THR A 43 19.02 8.02 11.08
N ASP A 44 18.03 8.26 11.94
CA ASP A 44 17.13 9.41 11.83
C ASP A 44 17.60 10.62 12.63
N LEU A 45 18.45 10.44 13.66
CA LEU A 45 19.08 11.54 14.41
C LEU A 45 20.28 12.13 13.65
N PRO A 46 20.62 13.42 13.90
CA PRO A 46 21.81 14.02 13.32
C PRO A 46 23.09 13.46 13.96
N ASP A 47 24.11 13.20 13.13
CA ASP A 47 25.39 12.64 13.58
C ASP A 47 26.23 13.66 14.41
N TRP A 48 25.93 14.95 14.30
CA TRP A 48 26.64 16.02 14.99
C TRP A 48 25.75 17.26 15.21
N SER A 49 26.20 18.17 16.08
CA SER A 49 25.62 19.50 16.30
C SER A 49 26.73 20.52 16.51
N PHE A 50 26.41 21.81 16.40
CA PHE A 50 27.38 22.85 16.74
C PHE A 50 27.64 22.87 18.25
N ALA A 51 28.84 23.29 18.67
CA ALA A 51 29.20 23.41 20.10
C ALA A 51 28.27 24.36 20.86
N ASP A 52 27.79 25.40 20.20
CA ASP A 52 26.82 26.37 20.74
C ASP A 52 25.41 25.77 20.94
N GLY A 53 25.18 24.51 20.57
CA GLY A 53 23.88 23.83 20.65
C GLY A 53 22.96 24.08 19.45
N ARG A 54 23.42 24.82 18.42
CA ARG A 54 22.65 24.98 17.18
C ARG A 54 22.52 23.62 16.47
N PRO A 55 21.36 23.32 15.84
CA PRO A 55 21.17 22.07 15.14
C PRO A 55 22.02 22.02 13.86
N ALA A 56 22.50 20.83 13.51
CA ALA A 56 23.16 20.62 12.22
C ALA A 56 22.16 20.78 11.07
N PRO A 57 22.62 21.26 9.90
CA PRO A 57 21.80 21.27 8.70
C PRO A 57 21.36 19.84 8.33
N PRO A 58 20.13 19.66 7.81
CA PRO A 58 19.58 18.34 7.55
C PRO A 58 20.36 17.61 6.45
N MET A 59 20.61 16.32 6.66
CA MET A 59 21.33 15.49 5.71
C MET A 59 20.48 15.20 4.47
N LYS A 60 21.10 15.18 3.28
CA LYS A 60 20.42 14.89 1.99
C LYS A 60 19.61 13.59 2.03
N GLY A 61 20.16 12.54 2.64
CA GLY A 61 19.49 11.25 2.79
C GLY A 61 18.25 11.31 3.68
N GLN A 62 18.28 12.10 4.75
CA GLN A 62 17.16 12.30 5.66
C GLN A 62 16.03 13.07 4.96
N LEU A 63 16.36 14.13 4.22
CA LEU A 63 15.40 14.88 3.40
C LEU A 63 14.72 13.97 2.37
N ARG A 64 15.50 13.17 1.64
CA ARG A 64 14.97 12.20 0.68
C ARG A 64 14.02 11.20 1.34
N ARG A 65 14.40 10.63 2.49
CA ARG A 65 13.56 9.68 3.24
C ARG A 65 12.26 10.33 3.71
N LYS A 66 12.29 11.57 4.19
CA LYS A 66 11.10 12.32 4.59
C LYS A 66 10.14 12.52 3.41
N ALA A 67 10.65 12.98 2.26
CA ALA A 67 9.85 13.16 1.05
C ALA A 67 9.24 11.84 0.55
N GLN A 68 9.99 10.73 0.62
CA GLN A 68 9.49 9.40 0.25
C GLN A 68 8.38 8.92 1.21
N ARG A 69 8.56 9.10 2.53
CA ARG A 69 7.55 8.76 3.54
C ARG A 69 6.28 9.59 3.35
N GLU A 70 6.42 10.88 3.05
CA GLU A 70 5.29 11.75 2.75
C GLU A 70 4.53 11.30 1.50
N LYS A 71 5.24 11.01 0.40
CA LYS A 71 4.63 10.50 -0.83
C LYS A 71 3.87 9.20 -0.59
N LEU A 72 4.43 8.30 0.22
CA LEU A 72 3.77 7.05 0.60
C LEU A 72 2.50 7.32 1.41
N ALA A 73 2.56 8.19 2.43
CA ALA A 73 1.40 8.54 3.25
C ALA A 73 0.27 9.16 2.41
N ARG A 74 0.59 10.10 1.52
CA ARG A 74 -0.38 10.70 0.60
C ARG A 74 -1.05 9.64 -0.29
N ARG A 75 -0.29 8.66 -0.79
CA ARG A 75 -0.83 7.57 -1.60
C ARG A 75 -1.77 6.66 -0.81
N VAL A 76 -1.42 6.32 0.43
CA VAL A 76 -2.26 5.50 1.31
C VAL A 76 -3.61 6.19 1.54
N VAL A 77 -3.60 7.49 1.83
CA VAL A 77 -4.83 8.28 2.03
C VAL A 77 -5.67 8.31 0.76
N LEU A 78 -5.07 8.61 -0.39
CA LEU A 78 -5.76 8.63 -1.68
C LEU A 78 -6.48 7.32 -1.97
N LEU A 79 -5.76 6.19 -1.89
CA LEU A 79 -6.33 4.87 -2.18
C LEU A 79 -7.46 4.50 -1.22
N SER A 80 -7.35 4.88 0.05
CA SER A 80 -8.41 4.63 1.04
C SER A 80 -9.68 5.40 0.67
N GLN A 81 -9.54 6.68 0.28
CA GLN A 81 -10.66 7.51 -0.14
C GLN A 81 -11.33 6.99 -1.42
N GLU A 82 -10.53 6.54 -2.40
CA GLU A 82 -11.05 5.95 -3.64
C GLU A 82 -11.86 4.68 -3.37
N MET A 83 -11.38 3.83 -2.45
CA MET A 83 -12.11 2.64 -2.01
C MET A 83 -13.44 2.99 -1.34
N ASP A 84 -13.43 3.94 -0.40
CA ASP A 84 -14.62 4.37 0.32
C ASP A 84 -15.66 4.98 -0.62
N ALA A 85 -15.24 5.86 -1.52
CA ALA A 85 -16.11 6.44 -2.54
C ALA A 85 -16.68 5.37 -3.48
N GLY A 86 -15.87 4.39 -3.87
CA GLY A 86 -16.31 3.26 -4.69
C GLY A 86 -17.40 2.42 -4.00
N LEU A 87 -17.24 2.16 -2.70
CA LEU A 87 -18.22 1.44 -1.90
C LEU A 87 -19.53 2.23 -1.77
N GLN A 88 -19.46 3.52 -1.43
CA GLN A 88 -20.63 4.39 -1.32
C GLN A 88 -21.40 4.47 -2.65
N ALA A 89 -20.69 4.68 -3.75
CA ALA A 89 -21.30 4.73 -5.08
C ALA A 89 -21.95 3.39 -5.46
N TRP A 90 -21.35 2.26 -5.09
CA TRP A 90 -21.95 0.95 -5.32
C TRP A 90 -23.22 0.76 -4.49
N GLN A 91 -23.22 1.13 -3.21
CA GLN A 91 -24.38 1.06 -2.33
C GLN A 91 -25.55 1.92 -2.85
N LEU A 92 -25.26 3.16 -3.25
CA LEU A 92 -26.25 4.06 -3.87
C LEU A 92 -26.89 3.43 -5.10
N ARG A 93 -26.08 2.88 -6.03
CA ARG A 93 -26.60 2.20 -7.23
C ARG A 93 -27.50 1.00 -6.89
N GLN A 94 -27.18 0.24 -5.84
CA GLN A 94 -28.05 -0.87 -5.41
C GLN A 94 -29.39 -0.35 -4.90
N GLN A 95 -29.38 0.70 -4.07
CA GLN A 95 -30.60 1.31 -3.55
C GLN A 95 -31.45 1.90 -4.67
N GLU A 96 -30.85 2.63 -5.60
CA GLU A 96 -31.53 3.21 -6.76
C GLU A 96 -32.18 2.14 -7.63
N LYS A 97 -31.49 1.03 -7.87
CA LYS A 97 -32.05 -0.09 -8.64
C LYS A 97 -33.31 -0.67 -8.00
N LEU A 98 -33.26 -0.92 -6.69
CA LEU A 98 -34.42 -1.42 -5.94
C LEU A 98 -35.58 -0.42 -5.96
N GLN A 99 -35.27 0.87 -5.74
CA GLN A 99 -36.27 1.93 -5.81
C GLN A 99 -36.88 2.06 -7.21
N GLU A 100 -36.09 1.92 -8.27
CA GLU A 100 -36.58 1.97 -9.64
C GLU A 100 -37.50 0.79 -9.95
N GLU A 101 -37.16 -0.42 -9.51
CA GLU A 101 -38.01 -1.60 -9.63
C GLU A 101 -39.34 -1.40 -8.90
N GLU A 102 -39.32 -0.90 -7.66
CA GLU A 102 -40.53 -0.55 -6.92
C GLU A 102 -41.36 0.53 -7.63
N ARG A 103 -40.70 1.56 -8.18
CA ARG A 103 -41.39 2.63 -8.93
C ARG A 103 -42.03 2.08 -10.19
N LYS A 104 -41.36 1.19 -10.92
CA LYS A 104 -41.91 0.50 -12.10
C LYS A 104 -43.12 -0.35 -11.74
N GLN A 105 -43.05 -1.10 -10.64
CA GLN A 105 -44.18 -1.89 -10.11
C GLN A 105 -45.38 -0.99 -9.76
N LYS A 106 -45.15 0.09 -9.01
CA LYS A 106 -46.21 1.05 -8.61
C LYS A 106 -46.83 1.76 -9.81
N ASN A 107 -46.03 2.07 -10.82
CA ASN A 107 -46.48 2.72 -12.05
C ASN A 107 -47.05 1.73 -13.09
N ALA A 108 -47.00 0.43 -12.85
CA ALA A 108 -47.51 -0.56 -13.78
C ALA A 108 -49.03 -0.44 -13.91
N LEU A 109 -49.53 -0.53 -15.14
CA LEU A 109 -50.97 -0.56 -15.40
C LEU A 109 -51.58 -1.84 -14.82
N LYS A 110 -52.83 -1.76 -14.38
CA LYS A 110 -53.59 -2.94 -13.92
C LYS A 110 -53.60 -4.01 -15.02
N PRO A 111 -53.30 -5.27 -14.69
CA PRO A 111 -53.32 -6.32 -15.70
C PRO A 111 -54.77 -6.53 -16.19
N LYS A 112 -54.92 -6.82 -17.48
CA LYS A 112 -56.21 -7.05 -18.15
C LYS A 112 -56.28 -8.48 -18.70
N GLY A 113 -57.48 -8.91 -19.13
CA GLY A 113 -57.68 -10.18 -19.83
C GLY A 113 -57.90 -11.37 -18.90
N THR A 114 -57.03 -12.37 -18.96
CA THR A 114 -57.17 -13.71 -18.33
C THR A 114 -57.42 -13.68 -16.82
N LEU A 115 -56.91 -12.67 -16.12
CA LEU A 115 -57.08 -12.49 -14.67
C LEU A 115 -58.49 -12.03 -14.25
N LEU A 116 -59.32 -11.52 -15.18
CA LEU A 116 -60.72 -11.15 -14.92
C LEU A 116 -61.69 -12.29 -15.25
N ARG A 117 -61.22 -13.36 -15.91
CA ARG A 117 -61.99 -14.57 -16.19
C ARG A 117 -61.90 -15.50 -14.97
N SER A 118 -62.55 -15.13 -13.86
CA SER A 118 -62.92 -16.14 -12.87
C SER A 118 -63.95 -17.10 -13.50
N PRO A 119 -63.79 -18.43 -13.44
CA PRO A 119 -64.84 -19.33 -13.86
C PRO A 119 -66.06 -19.09 -12.97
N LEU A 120 -67.20 -18.74 -13.58
CA LEU A 120 -68.49 -18.71 -12.88
C LEU A 120 -68.73 -20.11 -12.26
N PRO A 121 -69.11 -20.22 -10.98
CA PRO A 121 -69.53 -21.49 -10.43
C PRO A 121 -70.81 -21.92 -11.16
N SER A 122 -70.73 -23.04 -11.87
CA SER A 122 -71.88 -23.69 -12.48
C SER A 122 -72.75 -24.30 -11.39
N GLN A 123 -73.91 -23.71 -11.12
CA GLN A 123 -75.05 -24.39 -10.51
C GLN A 123 -76.32 -24.00 -11.26
#